data_AF-A0A1Y2FRU5-F1
#
_entry.id   AF-A0A1Y2FRU5-F1
#
_cell.length_a   1.000
_cell.length_b   1.000
_cell.length_c   1.000
_cell.angle_alpha   90.00
_cell.angle_beta   90.00
_cell.angle_gamma   90.00
#
_symmetry.space_group_name_H-M   'P 1'
#
loop_
_entity.id
_entity.type
_entity.pdbx_description
1 polymer ?
#
loop_
_entity_poly.entity_id
_entity_poly.type
_entity_poly.pdbx_seq_one_letter_code
_entity_poly.pdbx_strand_id
1 'polypeptide(L)'
;MTIEVTQKLLKSPHPLIRPEGAVVVNSPFAPLQFIPVKLCCYAYLEPSTQSEGIIASITTESTLLIAHCAATGRISVSNAVAKGTDWSRYAQQLSWLTKDKNEEVELLLLAVTLELRHAETIDLELESTLRSVAETVGVRLTTKSIDLPPRAFSVRINKKNASTSIHTYSRGEMWNSLARFNEFNTYPVWFFVSYLAFFQWTINANFGGNIPLWMIYDGSNKDLLKLATTSNSTRPRPTTEDKAAKMRHGVAMERSEFVKERLPHMIGSVAAWGSWCAVCIRQDGPLQRCGGCGWETYCGKEHQNADWEYHKSWCKKNRKSTSS
;
A
#
# COMPACT_ATOMS: atom_id res chain seq x y z
N MET A 1 14.13 -32.53 -17.37
CA MET A 1 13.47 -31.49 -18.17
C MET A 1 13.31 -30.28 -17.27
N THR A 2 14.11 -29.24 -17.50
CA THR A 2 14.27 -28.11 -16.57
C THR A 2 13.42 -26.96 -17.07
N ILE A 3 12.41 -26.54 -16.30
CA ILE A 3 11.59 -25.39 -16.64
C ILE A 3 12.39 -24.14 -16.25
N GLU A 4 12.84 -23.42 -17.26
CA GLU A 4 13.49 -22.12 -17.14
C GLU A 4 12.43 -21.09 -16.75
N VAL A 5 12.47 -20.58 -15.52
CA VAL A 5 11.63 -19.45 -15.09
C VAL A 5 12.46 -18.19 -15.20
N THR A 6 12.31 -17.47 -16.31
CA THR A 6 12.95 -16.18 -16.54
C THR A 6 12.19 -15.11 -15.76
N GLN A 7 12.68 -14.73 -14.57
CA GLN A 7 12.13 -13.59 -13.86
C GLN A 7 12.59 -12.31 -14.59
N LYS A 8 11.67 -11.73 -15.36
CA LYS A 8 11.90 -10.51 -16.13
C LYS A 8 11.77 -9.31 -15.19
N LEU A 9 12.89 -8.73 -14.77
CA LEU A 9 12.87 -7.41 -14.14
C LEU A 9 12.46 -6.39 -15.21
N LEU A 10 11.23 -5.92 -15.14
CA LEU A 10 10.66 -4.99 -16.10
C LEU A 10 11.39 -3.65 -15.93
N LYS A 11 12.26 -3.33 -16.89
CA LYS A 11 12.96 -2.03 -16.93
C LYS A 11 12.04 -0.97 -17.48
N SER A 12 12.08 0.25 -16.94
CA SER A 12 11.44 1.39 -17.59
C SER A 12 12.09 1.61 -18.97
N PRO A 13 11.31 1.76 -20.06
CA PRO A 13 9.85 1.69 -20.14
C PRO A 13 9.39 0.33 -20.70
N HIS A 14 8.88 -0.57 -19.85
CA HIS A 14 8.21 -1.81 -20.28
C HIS A 14 6.69 -1.60 -20.21
N PRO A 15 5.91 -1.96 -21.24
CA PRO A 15 4.46 -1.68 -21.34
C PRO A 15 3.57 -2.32 -20.26
N LEU A 16 4.14 -3.12 -19.36
CA LEU A 16 3.46 -3.75 -18.22
C LEU A 16 3.72 -3.02 -16.88
N ILE A 17 4.68 -2.09 -16.85
CA ILE A 17 4.87 -1.15 -15.74
C ILE A 17 4.51 0.23 -16.27
N ARG A 18 3.24 0.58 -16.12
CA ARG A 18 2.87 1.99 -16.02
C ARG A 18 3.00 2.38 -14.55
N PRO A 19 3.86 3.34 -14.17
CA PRO A 19 3.54 4.12 -12.99
C PRO A 19 2.19 4.78 -13.29
N GLU A 20 1.16 4.52 -12.49
CA GLU A 20 0.11 5.53 -12.37
C GLU A 20 0.84 6.79 -11.92
N GLY A 21 0.88 7.81 -12.80
CA GLY A 21 1.53 9.07 -12.51
C GLY A 21 1.00 9.71 -11.24
N ALA A 22 1.64 10.79 -10.79
CA ALA A 22 1.19 11.56 -9.64
C ALA A 22 -0.34 11.67 -9.59
N VAL A 23 -0.93 11.41 -8.42
CA VAL A 23 -2.38 11.53 -8.26
C VAL A 23 -2.68 13.02 -8.23
N VAL A 24 -3.28 13.50 -9.30
CA VAL A 24 -3.75 14.89 -9.38
C VAL A 24 -5.11 14.97 -8.72
N VAL A 25 -5.18 15.62 -7.56
CA VAL A 25 -6.44 15.94 -6.90
C VAL A 25 -6.85 17.34 -7.36
N ASN A 26 -7.94 17.43 -8.11
CA ASN A 26 -8.50 18.71 -8.53
C ASN A 26 -9.06 19.44 -7.30
N SER A 27 -8.29 20.38 -6.76
CA SER A 27 -8.76 21.32 -5.74
C SER A 27 -9.24 22.61 -6.40
N PRO A 28 -10.23 23.31 -5.82
CA PRO A 28 -10.69 24.61 -6.31
C PRO A 28 -9.59 25.69 -6.32
N PHE A 29 -8.46 25.45 -5.64
CA PHE A 29 -7.35 26.41 -5.53
C PHE A 29 -6.19 26.10 -6.49
N ALA A 30 -5.84 24.83 -6.71
CA ALA A 30 -4.85 24.36 -7.67
C ALA A 30 -4.90 22.82 -7.78
N PRO A 31 -4.48 22.21 -8.90
CA PRO A 31 -4.28 20.76 -8.97
C PRO A 31 -3.17 20.34 -8.00
N LEU A 32 -3.53 19.57 -6.98
CA LEU A 32 -2.58 19.04 -6.02
C LEU A 32 -1.92 17.76 -6.56
N GLN A 33 -0.59 17.63 -6.46
CA GLN A 33 0.16 16.46 -6.90
C GLN A 33 0.64 15.62 -5.71
N PHE A 34 0.07 14.42 -5.58
CA PHE A 34 0.47 13.45 -4.56
C PHE A 34 1.25 12.28 -5.16
N ILE A 35 2.20 11.76 -4.37
CA ILE A 35 2.90 10.51 -4.67
C ILE A 35 2.11 9.32 -4.09
N PRO A 36 1.60 8.40 -4.92
CA PRO A 36 0.92 7.20 -4.42
C PRO A 36 1.93 6.16 -3.91
N VAL A 37 1.76 5.70 -2.67
CA VAL A 37 2.55 4.63 -2.05
C VAL A 37 1.67 3.39 -1.82
N LYS A 38 2.00 2.31 -2.54
CA LYS A 38 1.33 1.01 -2.44
C LYS A 38 2.00 0.12 -1.37
N LEU A 39 1.38 -1.00 -1.04
CA LEU A 39 1.97 -1.99 -0.13
C LEU A 39 3.34 -2.46 -0.66
N CYS A 40 4.30 -2.58 0.25
CA CYS A 40 5.72 -2.87 0.01
C CYS A 40 6.45 -1.87 -0.89
N CYS A 41 5.96 -0.63 -0.97
CA CYS A 41 6.59 0.49 -1.67
C CYS A 41 7.00 1.59 -0.70
N TYR A 42 7.84 2.50 -1.17
CA TYR A 42 8.19 3.72 -0.44
C TYR A 42 8.35 4.92 -1.38
N ALA A 43 8.27 6.11 -0.81
CA ALA A 43 8.45 7.36 -1.52
C ALA A 43 9.36 8.31 -0.73
N TYR A 44 10.03 9.17 -1.47
CA TYR A 44 10.92 10.20 -0.96
C TYR A 44 10.34 11.58 -1.20
N LEU A 45 10.47 12.46 -0.20
CA LEU A 45 10.25 13.89 -0.34
C LEU A 45 11.51 14.63 0.07
N GLU A 46 12.00 15.48 -0.82
CA GLU A 46 13.04 16.46 -0.55
C GLU A 46 12.42 17.86 -0.45
N PRO A 47 13.14 18.83 0.16
CA PRO A 47 12.70 20.22 0.16
C PRO A 47 12.42 20.79 -1.26
N SER A 48 13.06 20.24 -2.29
CA SER A 48 12.90 20.62 -3.70
C SER A 48 11.78 19.86 -4.43
N THR A 49 11.19 18.83 -3.81
CA THR A 49 10.13 18.03 -4.44
C THR A 49 8.89 18.88 -4.69
N GLN A 50 8.38 18.86 -5.92
CA GLN A 50 7.18 19.62 -6.31
C GLN A 50 5.88 19.00 -5.80
N SER A 51 5.87 17.70 -5.51
CA SER A 51 4.71 17.03 -4.92
C SER A 51 4.39 17.62 -3.55
N GLU A 52 3.11 17.89 -3.30
CA GLU A 52 2.73 18.50 -2.02
C GLU A 52 2.73 17.49 -0.90
N GLY A 53 2.56 16.20 -1.20
CA GLY A 53 2.55 15.15 -0.19
C GLY A 53 2.52 13.73 -0.75
N ILE A 54 2.25 12.79 0.14
CA ILE A 54 2.17 11.36 -0.17
C ILE A 54 0.76 10.87 0.14
N ILE A 55 0.25 9.96 -0.68
CA ILE A 55 -1.01 9.26 -0.46
C ILE A 55 -0.74 7.76 -0.41
N ALA A 56 -1.12 7.09 0.66
CA ALA A 56 -0.89 5.65 0.82
C ALA A 56 -2.19 4.90 1.07
N SER A 57 -2.35 3.79 0.36
CA SER A 57 -3.42 2.82 0.63
C SER A 57 -2.93 1.79 1.62
N ILE A 58 -3.57 1.70 2.78
CA ILE A 58 -3.20 0.80 3.86
C ILE A 58 -4.19 -0.35 3.99
N THR A 59 -3.65 -1.50 4.38
CA THR A 59 -4.36 -2.73 4.67
C THR A 59 -4.20 -3.08 6.15
N THR A 60 -4.86 -4.13 6.63
CA THR A 60 -4.66 -4.65 8.00
C THR A 60 -3.25 -5.14 8.28
N GLU A 61 -2.49 -5.46 7.23
CA GLU A 61 -1.12 -5.96 7.35
C GLU A 61 -0.09 -4.84 7.13
N SER A 62 -0.55 -3.61 6.85
CA SER A 62 0.30 -2.48 6.60
C SER A 62 0.93 -1.96 7.89
N THR A 63 2.25 -1.85 7.87
CA THR A 63 3.05 -1.04 8.79
C THR A 63 3.55 0.17 8.03
N LEU A 64 3.18 1.35 8.50
CA LEU A 64 3.64 2.60 7.90
C LEU A 64 4.86 3.09 8.67
N LEU A 65 5.91 3.42 7.93
CA LEU A 65 7.12 4.01 8.46
C LEU A 65 7.28 5.38 7.83
N ILE A 66 7.28 6.41 8.67
CA ILE A 66 7.58 7.77 8.24
C ILE A 66 8.89 8.16 8.92
N ALA A 67 9.95 8.26 8.14
CA ALA A 67 11.26 8.65 8.63
C ALA A 67 11.59 10.05 8.10
N HIS A 68 12.10 10.91 8.97
CA HIS A 68 12.43 12.29 8.64
C HIS A 68 13.74 12.72 9.30
N CYS A 69 14.56 13.48 8.57
CA CYS A 69 15.79 14.08 9.08
C CYS A 69 15.68 15.60 9.09
N ALA A 70 15.64 16.22 10.28
CA ALA A 70 15.51 17.66 10.44
C ALA A 70 16.65 18.46 9.79
N ALA A 71 17.87 17.93 9.83
CA ALA A 71 19.04 18.58 9.25
C ALA A 71 18.98 18.70 7.72
N THR A 72 18.34 17.74 7.04
CA THR A 72 18.25 17.71 5.57
C THR A 72 16.86 18.09 5.03
N GLY A 73 15.83 18.08 5.88
CA GLY A 73 14.43 18.25 5.49
C GLY A 73 13.90 17.10 4.63
N ARG A 74 14.61 15.96 4.56
CA ARG A 74 14.23 14.80 3.77
C ARG A 74 13.25 13.91 4.53
N ILE A 75 12.28 13.37 3.82
CA ILE A 75 11.25 12.45 4.36
C ILE A 75 11.23 11.20 3.50
N SER A 76 11.17 10.04 4.15
CA SER A 76 10.83 8.76 3.53
C SER A 76 9.51 8.27 4.12
N VAL A 77 8.59 7.84 3.27
CA VAL A 77 7.36 7.15 3.69
C VAL A 77 7.37 5.76 3.08
N SER A 78 7.37 4.73 3.92
CA SER A 78 7.24 3.33 3.50
C SER A 78 5.92 2.74 3.97
N ASN A 79 5.29 1.95 3.11
CA ASN A 79 4.16 1.11 3.46
C ASN A 79 4.61 -0.34 3.29
N ALA A 80 4.84 -1.03 4.40
CA ALA A 80 5.44 -2.36 4.43
C ALA A 80 4.52 -3.36 5.12
N VAL A 81 4.90 -4.63 5.13
CA VAL A 81 4.34 -5.64 6.05
C VAL A 81 5.39 -5.91 7.11
N ALA A 82 5.10 -5.75 8.40
CA ALA A 82 6.09 -5.99 9.46
C ALA A 82 6.76 -7.36 9.33
N LYS A 83 5.91 -8.40 9.31
CA LYS A 83 6.33 -9.79 9.30
C LYS A 83 6.89 -10.21 7.95
N GLY A 84 8.13 -10.70 7.95
CA GLY A 84 8.78 -11.27 6.77
C GLY A 84 9.40 -10.25 5.80
N THR A 85 9.35 -8.95 6.13
CA THR A 85 10.11 -7.93 5.40
C THR A 85 11.59 -8.02 5.77
N ASP A 86 12.45 -7.95 4.75
CA ASP A 86 13.90 -7.78 4.93
C ASP A 86 14.21 -6.30 5.17
N TRP A 87 14.37 -5.96 6.45
CA TRP A 87 14.63 -4.59 6.91
C TRP A 87 16.06 -4.11 6.66
N SER A 88 16.99 -4.98 6.27
CA SER A 88 18.38 -4.57 5.99
C SER A 88 18.46 -3.51 4.87
N ARG A 89 17.51 -3.54 3.93
CA ARG A 89 17.40 -2.54 2.84
C ARG A 89 16.96 -1.16 3.31
N TYR A 90 16.38 -1.07 4.49
CA TYR A 90 15.99 0.21 5.07
C TYR A 90 17.22 1.09 5.39
N ALA A 91 18.41 0.48 5.54
CA ALA A 91 19.69 1.17 5.65
C ALA A 91 19.88 2.22 4.54
N GLN A 92 19.52 1.89 3.29
CA GLN A 92 19.65 2.81 2.16
C GLN A 92 18.75 4.04 2.29
N GLN A 93 17.54 3.85 2.84
CA GLN A 93 16.63 4.97 3.10
C GLN A 93 17.17 5.88 4.20
N LEU A 94 17.74 5.30 5.27
CA LEU A 94 18.36 6.05 6.36
C LEU A 94 19.59 6.83 5.91
N SER A 95 20.50 6.22 5.14
CA SER A 95 21.64 6.93 4.55
C SER A 95 21.20 8.08 3.62
N TRP A 96 20.15 7.84 2.83
CA TRP A 96 19.57 8.88 1.98
C TRP A 96 19.00 10.03 2.83
N LEU A 97 18.29 9.76 3.93
CA LEU A 97 17.75 10.80 4.80
C LEU A 97 18.84 11.72 5.35
N THR A 98 20.01 11.18 5.71
CA THR A 98 21.08 11.95 6.36
C THR A 98 22.13 12.50 5.40
N LYS A 99 22.08 12.19 4.09
CA LYS A 99 23.16 12.53 3.13
C LYS A 99 24.54 12.02 3.61
N ASP A 100 24.56 10.81 4.15
CA ASP A 100 25.76 10.16 4.71
C ASP A 100 26.42 10.94 5.86
N LYS A 101 25.66 11.80 6.55
CA LYS A 101 26.08 12.47 7.78
C LYS A 101 25.57 11.71 9.00
N ASN A 102 26.26 11.84 10.12
CA ASN A 102 25.85 11.30 11.42
C ASN A 102 24.79 12.23 12.05
N GLU A 103 23.62 12.28 11.42
CA GLU A 103 22.48 13.08 11.85
C GLU A 103 21.42 12.21 12.53
N GLU A 104 20.58 12.85 13.33
CA GLU A 104 19.43 12.20 13.94
C GLU A 104 18.27 12.08 12.93
N VAL A 105 17.65 10.91 12.91
CA VAL A 105 16.43 10.61 12.16
C VAL A 105 15.32 10.29 13.15
N GLU A 106 14.21 11.01 13.01
CA GLU A 106 12.96 10.66 13.68
C GLU A 106 12.22 9.63 12.83
N LEU A 107 11.83 8.51 13.42
CA LEU A 107 11.04 7.46 12.79
C LEU A 107 9.72 7.30 13.53
N LEU A 108 8.63 7.54 12.80
CA LEU A 108 7.28 7.27 13.25
C LEU A 108 6.84 5.91 12.74
N LEU A 109 6.54 5.01 13.67
CA LEU A 109 5.98 3.70 13.41
C LEU A 109 4.47 3.76 13.63
N LEU A 110 3.70 3.61 12.56
CA LEU A 110 2.25 3.61 12.64
C LEU A 110 1.72 2.23 12.27
N ALA A 111 1.11 1.56 13.23
CA ALA A 111 0.35 0.34 12.99
C ALA A 111 -1.14 0.65 12.95
N VAL A 112 -1.79 0.05 11.96
CA VAL A 112 -3.23 0.15 11.79
C VAL A 112 -3.85 -1.05 12.50
N THR A 113 -4.22 -0.87 13.76
CA THR A 113 -4.91 -1.91 14.53
C THR A 113 -6.39 -1.86 14.20
N LEU A 114 -6.85 -2.73 13.29
CA LEU A 114 -8.29 -2.95 13.13
C LEU A 114 -8.77 -3.82 14.29
N GLU A 115 -9.74 -3.32 15.06
CA GLU A 115 -10.35 -3.89 16.29
C GLU A 115 -10.79 -5.37 16.21
N LEU A 116 -10.74 -6.00 15.03
CA LEU A 116 -11.33 -7.32 14.76
C LEU A 116 -10.35 -8.49 14.78
N ARG A 117 -9.05 -8.26 15.01
CA ARG A 117 -8.09 -9.32 15.31
C ARG A 117 -7.30 -8.90 16.54
N HIS A 118 -7.04 -9.86 17.42
CA HIS A 118 -6.29 -9.63 18.66
C HIS A 118 -5.09 -8.74 18.38
N ALA A 119 -4.98 -7.68 19.18
CA ALA A 119 -3.95 -6.67 19.15
C ALA A 119 -2.59 -7.28 19.51
N GLU A 120 -2.09 -8.17 18.65
CA GLU A 120 -0.65 -8.33 18.50
C GLU A 120 -0.18 -7.06 17.79
N THR A 121 -0.05 -6.05 18.65
CA THR A 121 0.57 -4.75 18.48
C THR A 121 1.83 -4.87 17.64
N ILE A 122 2.19 -3.77 16.97
CA ILE A 122 3.49 -3.50 16.33
C ILE A 122 4.53 -4.53 16.77
N ASP A 123 5.02 -5.32 15.80
CA ASP A 123 6.07 -6.29 16.01
C ASP A 123 7.16 -5.68 16.90
N LEU A 124 7.24 -6.12 18.16
CA LEU A 124 8.12 -5.51 19.16
C LEU A 124 9.58 -5.64 18.73
N GLU A 125 9.89 -6.63 17.88
CA GLU A 125 11.21 -6.83 17.29
C GLU A 125 11.48 -5.83 16.16
N LEU A 126 10.45 -5.26 15.52
CA LEU A 126 10.63 -4.32 14.41
C LEU A 126 11.40 -3.07 14.85
N GLU A 127 11.07 -2.50 16.01
CA GLU A 127 11.78 -1.32 16.50
C GLU A 127 13.27 -1.65 16.73
N SER A 128 13.54 -2.78 17.40
CA SER A 128 14.92 -3.23 17.64
C SER A 128 15.68 -3.51 16.34
N THR A 129 15.00 -4.09 15.36
CA THR A 129 15.54 -4.38 14.03
C THR A 129 15.92 -3.09 13.31
N LEU A 130 15.02 -2.09 13.31
CA LEU A 130 15.27 -0.81 12.66
C LEU A 130 16.38 -0.01 13.34
N ARG A 131 16.48 -0.08 14.68
CA ARG A 131 17.61 0.49 15.43
C ARG A 131 18.92 -0.16 15.03
N SER A 132 18.97 -1.50 14.98
CA SER A 132 20.16 -2.23 14.52
C SER A 132 20.54 -1.84 13.09
N VAL A 133 19.56 -1.72 12.18
CA VAL A 133 19.78 -1.26 10.80
C VAL A 133 20.33 0.17 10.78
N ALA A 134 19.81 1.09 11.60
CA ALA A 134 20.30 2.45 11.68
C ALA A 134 21.75 2.54 12.19
N GLU A 135 22.11 1.71 13.18
CA GLU A 135 23.49 1.60 13.68
C GLU A 135 24.47 1.19 12.58
N THR A 136 24.08 0.27 11.67
CA THR A 136 24.96 -0.15 10.57
C THR A 136 25.34 0.96 9.60
N VAL A 137 24.55 2.03 9.54
CA VAL A 137 24.79 3.21 8.69
C VAL A 137 25.16 4.47 9.49
N GLY A 138 25.43 4.32 10.79
CA GLY A 138 25.82 5.43 11.66
C GLY A 138 24.74 6.51 11.81
N VAL A 139 23.46 6.12 11.76
CA VAL A 139 22.32 7.03 11.93
C VAL A 139 21.74 6.85 13.33
N ARG A 140 21.56 7.96 14.07
CA ARG A 140 20.86 7.93 15.36
C ARG A 140 19.35 7.93 15.11
N LEU A 141 18.68 6.89 15.59
CA LEU A 141 17.24 6.70 15.37
C LEU A 141 16.44 6.99 16.66
N THR A 142 15.53 7.96 16.59
CA THR A 142 14.52 8.22 17.62
C THR A 142 13.18 7.73 17.10
N THR A 143 12.54 6.82 17.84
CA THR A 143 11.31 6.15 17.39
C THR A 143 10.10 6.63 18.18
N LYS A 144 8.96 6.73 17.49
CA LYS A 144 7.66 6.97 18.12
C LYS A 144 6.63 6.02 17.52
N SER A 145 6.11 5.15 18.36
CA SER A 145 5.06 4.19 17.99
C SER A 145 3.69 4.77 18.33
N ILE A 146 2.78 4.76 17.36
CA ILE A 146 1.45 5.32 17.55
C ILE A 146 0.42 4.32 16.99
N ASP A 147 -0.48 3.90 17.87
CA ASP A 147 -1.66 3.15 17.47
C ASP A 147 -2.65 4.08 16.79
N LEU A 148 -2.99 3.74 15.54
CA LEU A 148 -3.91 4.54 14.76
C LEU A 148 -5.35 4.06 14.96
N PRO A 149 -6.33 4.97 14.99
CA PRO A 149 -7.71 4.58 14.94
C PRO A 149 -8.02 3.89 13.60
N PRO A 150 -9.06 3.02 13.52
CA PRO A 150 -9.42 2.28 12.31
C PRO A 150 -10.01 3.15 11.18
N ARG A 151 -9.83 4.47 11.24
CA ARG A 151 -10.45 5.47 10.36
C ARG A 151 -9.40 6.15 9.48
N ALA A 152 -9.87 7.03 8.60
CA ALA A 152 -9.00 7.91 7.82
C ALA A 152 -8.19 8.83 8.73
N PHE A 153 -6.91 8.97 8.44
CA PHE A 153 -6.02 9.91 9.12
C PHE A 153 -5.00 10.50 8.15
N SER A 154 -4.42 11.64 8.54
CA SER A 154 -3.25 12.21 7.89
C SER A 154 -2.17 12.43 8.93
N VAL A 155 -0.93 12.28 8.48
CA VAL A 155 0.24 12.67 9.25
C VAL A 155 0.81 13.91 8.57
N ARG A 156 0.96 14.99 9.32
CA ARG A 156 1.49 16.24 8.81
C ARG A 156 2.89 16.43 9.37
N ILE A 157 3.85 16.60 8.47
CA ILE A 157 5.25 16.83 8.83
C ILE A 157 5.58 18.27 8.48
N ASN A 158 5.92 19.08 9.47
CA ASN A 158 6.27 20.47 9.27
C ASN A 158 7.64 20.61 8.62
N LYS A 159 7.69 21.29 7.49
CA LYS A 159 8.90 21.47 6.66
C LYS A 159 10.03 22.23 7.36
N LYS A 160 9.70 23.07 8.34
CA LYS A 160 10.66 23.97 9.01
C LYS A 160 11.27 23.35 10.25
N ASN A 161 10.46 22.67 11.04
CA ASN A 161 10.86 22.24 12.38
C ASN A 161 10.72 20.74 12.61
N ALA A 162 10.51 19.94 11.55
CA ALA A 162 10.35 18.49 11.63
C ALA A 162 9.11 18.00 12.38
N SER A 163 8.34 18.89 13.01
CA SER A 163 7.30 18.47 13.94
C SER A 163 6.22 17.69 13.22
N THR A 164 5.84 16.56 13.82
CA THR A 164 4.82 15.69 13.26
C THR A 164 3.54 15.75 14.09
N SER A 165 2.42 16.02 13.41
CA SER A 165 1.06 15.92 13.98
C SER A 165 0.24 14.88 13.25
N ILE A 166 -0.67 14.23 13.99
CA ILE A 166 -1.63 13.27 13.43
C ILE A 166 -3.02 13.86 13.51
N HIS A 167 -3.72 13.83 12.39
CA HIS A 167 -5.09 14.31 12.27
C HIS A 167 -5.98 13.14 11.87
N THR A 168 -7.01 12.88 12.67
CA THR A 168 -8.00 11.86 12.40
C THR A 168 -9.22 12.51 11.75
N TYR A 169 -9.83 11.82 10.79
CA TYR A 169 -11.00 12.33 10.07
C TYR A 169 -12.18 11.37 10.21
N SER A 170 -13.38 11.92 10.25
CA SER A 170 -14.54 11.14 9.84
C SER A 170 -14.48 10.85 8.34
N ARG A 171 -15.27 9.87 7.91
CA ARG A 171 -15.26 9.36 6.54
C ARG A 171 -15.56 10.42 5.46
N GLY A 172 -16.34 11.44 5.77
CA GLY A 172 -16.65 12.56 4.85
C GLY A 172 -15.69 13.75 4.97
N GLU A 173 -15.08 13.96 6.12
CA GLU A 173 -14.21 15.12 6.37
C GLU A 173 -12.87 15.03 5.64
N MET A 174 -12.35 13.83 5.43
CA MET A 174 -11.03 13.64 4.80
C MET A 174 -10.97 14.26 3.40
N TRP A 175 -11.96 13.97 2.54
CA TRP A 175 -11.98 14.51 1.17
C TRP A 175 -12.11 16.02 1.15
N ASN A 176 -12.92 16.58 2.06
CA ASN A 176 -13.01 18.01 2.25
C ASN A 176 -11.69 18.61 2.75
N SER A 177 -10.95 17.90 3.60
CA SER A 177 -9.66 18.34 4.09
C SER A 177 -8.57 18.29 3.02
N LEU A 178 -8.63 17.33 2.09
CA LEU A 178 -7.75 17.30 0.90
C LEU A 178 -8.00 18.51 0.00
N ALA A 179 -9.27 18.80 -0.29
CA ALA A 179 -9.64 19.93 -1.15
C ALA A 179 -9.30 21.31 -0.53
N ARG A 180 -9.23 21.39 0.80
CA ARG A 180 -8.91 22.62 1.55
C ARG A 180 -7.47 22.69 2.02
N PHE A 181 -6.62 21.73 1.65
CA PHE A 181 -5.23 21.73 2.08
C PHE A 181 -4.50 22.89 1.41
N ASN A 182 -4.14 23.91 2.21
CA ASN A 182 -3.40 25.09 1.77
C ASN A 182 -2.28 25.47 2.76
N GLU A 183 -1.75 24.48 3.47
CA GLU A 183 -0.66 24.70 4.42
C GLU A 183 0.68 24.54 3.70
N PHE A 184 1.22 25.63 3.16
CA PHE A 184 2.48 25.63 2.40
C PHE A 184 3.69 25.06 3.16
N ASN A 185 3.61 24.99 4.50
CA ASN A 185 4.69 24.60 5.40
C ASN A 185 4.59 23.16 5.93
N THR A 186 3.65 22.35 5.45
CA THR A 186 3.54 20.95 5.88
C THR A 186 3.55 20.01 4.67
N TYR A 187 4.17 18.84 4.83
CA TYR A 187 3.97 17.70 3.93
C TYR A 187 2.87 16.83 4.55
N PRO A 188 1.68 16.76 3.96
CA PRO A 188 0.67 15.83 4.41
C PRO A 188 0.93 14.45 3.81
N VAL A 189 0.86 13.45 4.66
CA VAL A 189 0.85 12.03 4.30
C VAL A 189 -0.54 11.51 4.61
N TRP A 190 -1.31 11.22 3.57
CA TRP A 190 -2.70 10.79 3.68
C TRP A 190 -2.82 9.28 3.62
N PHE A 191 -3.65 8.72 4.51
CA PHE A 191 -3.79 7.28 4.63
C PHE A 191 -5.25 6.83 4.53
N PHE A 192 -5.45 5.81 3.72
CA PHE A 192 -6.76 5.26 3.42
C PHE A 192 -6.80 3.79 3.82
N VAL A 193 -7.57 3.47 4.87
CA VAL A 193 -7.91 2.08 5.17
C VAL A 193 -8.83 1.60 4.05
N SER A 194 -8.24 0.87 3.09
CA SER A 194 -9.01 0.26 2.02
C SER A 194 -9.44 -1.14 2.44
N TYR A 195 -10.76 -1.39 2.44
CA TYR A 195 -11.31 -2.75 2.61
C TYR A 195 -11.18 -3.56 1.31
N LEU A 196 -10.08 -3.39 0.56
CA LEU A 196 -9.90 -4.00 -0.76
C LEU A 196 -9.46 -5.47 -0.62
N ALA A 197 -10.42 -6.33 -0.29
CA ALA A 197 -10.33 -7.77 -0.47
C ALA A 197 -9.93 -8.16 -1.92
N PHE A 198 -10.18 -7.27 -2.88
CA PHE A 198 -9.83 -7.45 -4.30
C PHE A 198 -8.33 -7.31 -4.60
N PHE A 199 -7.58 -6.52 -3.81
CA PHE A 199 -6.17 -6.23 -4.09
C PHE A 199 -5.23 -7.29 -3.48
N GLN A 200 -5.54 -7.78 -2.28
CA GLN A 200 -4.79 -8.86 -1.62
C GLN A 200 -4.88 -10.18 -2.42
N TRP A 201 -6.00 -10.43 -3.10
CA TRP A 201 -6.15 -11.59 -4.01
C TRP A 201 -5.14 -11.54 -5.16
N THR A 202 -4.95 -10.37 -5.77
CA THR A 202 -4.03 -10.18 -6.90
C THR A 202 -2.58 -10.36 -6.49
N ILE A 203 -2.18 -9.94 -5.27
CA ILE A 203 -0.81 -10.14 -4.78
C ILE A 203 -0.55 -11.61 -4.44
N ASN A 204 -1.47 -12.26 -3.72
CA ASN A 204 -1.33 -13.68 -3.38
C ASN A 204 -1.39 -14.62 -4.58
N ALA A 205 -2.17 -14.29 -5.61
CA ALA A 205 -2.28 -15.09 -6.82
C ALA A 205 -1.03 -15.00 -7.72
N ASN A 206 -0.26 -13.91 -7.64
CA ASN A 206 0.85 -13.66 -8.56
C ASN A 206 2.26 -13.87 -7.95
N PHE A 207 2.42 -13.82 -6.62
CA PHE A 207 3.78 -13.68 -6.04
C PHE A 207 4.24 -14.78 -5.06
N GLY A 208 3.45 -15.80 -4.75
CA GLY A 208 3.98 -17.12 -4.33
C GLY A 208 5.01 -17.22 -3.19
N GLY A 209 5.06 -16.29 -2.23
CA GLY A 209 5.87 -16.37 -1.00
C GLY A 209 7.05 -15.39 -0.91
N ASN A 210 7.26 -14.86 0.30
CA ASN A 210 8.21 -13.82 0.74
C ASN A 210 8.21 -12.55 -0.12
N ILE A 211 7.64 -11.47 0.42
CA ILE A 211 7.46 -10.19 -0.28
C ILE A 211 8.65 -9.27 0.02
N PRO A 212 9.60 -9.08 -0.89
CA PRO A 212 10.68 -8.10 -0.69
C PRO A 212 10.15 -6.67 -0.86
N LEU A 213 10.66 -5.73 -0.06
CA LEU A 213 10.38 -4.30 -0.15
C LEU A 213 11.04 -3.74 -1.42
N TRP A 214 10.31 -3.53 -2.51
CA TRP A 214 10.88 -2.94 -3.72
C TRP A 214 9.83 -2.16 -4.52
N MET A 215 9.97 -0.84 -4.50
CA MET A 215 9.97 0.04 -5.68
C MET A 215 10.19 1.46 -5.16
N ILE A 216 11.28 2.10 -5.60
CA ILE A 216 11.49 3.54 -5.41
C ILE A 216 10.52 4.26 -6.33
N TYR A 217 9.72 5.18 -5.78
CA TYR A 217 9.01 6.18 -6.58
C TYR A 217 9.57 7.55 -6.22
N ASP A 218 10.41 8.09 -7.11
CA ASP A 218 11.03 9.41 -6.97
C ASP A 218 10.37 10.49 -7.85
N GLY A 219 9.36 10.12 -8.65
CA GLY A 219 8.66 11.03 -9.55
C GLY A 219 9.49 11.53 -10.74
N SER A 220 10.76 11.14 -10.87
CA SER A 220 11.66 11.62 -11.93
C SER A 220 12.07 10.51 -12.88
N ASN A 221 11.46 10.49 -14.06
CA ASN A 221 11.81 9.58 -15.13
C ASN A 221 13.02 10.13 -15.90
N LYS A 222 14.26 9.76 -15.55
CA LYS A 222 15.46 9.91 -16.43
C LYS A 222 16.70 9.15 -15.92
N ASP A 223 17.13 8.18 -16.74
CA ASP A 223 18.45 7.55 -16.90
C ASP A 223 19.18 6.94 -15.70
N LEU A 224 19.41 5.60 -15.73
CA LEU A 224 20.42 4.97 -14.86
C LEU A 224 21.24 3.86 -15.55
N LEU A 225 22.56 4.00 -15.39
CA LEU A 225 23.65 3.13 -15.79
C LEU A 225 23.64 1.76 -15.09
N LYS A 226 24.28 0.78 -15.76
CA LYS A 226 24.60 -0.56 -15.24
C LYS A 226 25.69 -0.51 -14.17
N LEU A 227 25.54 -1.30 -13.10
CA LEU A 227 26.66 -1.90 -12.37
C LEU A 227 26.35 -3.34 -11.94
N ALA A 228 27.43 -4.10 -11.75
CA ALA A 228 27.53 -5.55 -11.92
C ALA A 228 27.18 -6.41 -10.69
N THR A 229 26.90 -7.68 -11.01
CA THR A 229 26.59 -8.85 -10.18
C THR A 229 27.77 -9.38 -9.36
N THR A 230 27.48 -9.95 -8.19
CA THR A 230 28.12 -11.19 -7.70
C THR A 230 27.11 -12.09 -6.99
N SER A 231 27.50 -13.36 -6.85
CA SER A 231 26.69 -14.58 -6.92
C SER A 231 26.42 -15.31 -5.60
N ASN A 232 25.40 -16.16 -5.64
CA ASN A 232 25.21 -17.47 -4.99
C ASN A 232 25.21 -17.61 -3.46
N SER A 233 24.07 -18.06 -2.92
CA SER A 233 24.06 -19.26 -2.08
C SER A 233 22.81 -20.11 -2.36
N THR A 234 23.04 -21.40 -2.55
CA THR A 234 22.06 -22.48 -2.76
C THR A 234 21.45 -22.93 -1.44
N ARG A 235 20.11 -22.99 -1.34
CA ARG A 235 19.43 -23.82 -0.33
C ARG A 235 18.65 -24.96 -0.98
N PRO A 236 18.67 -26.18 -0.40
CA PRO A 236 17.99 -27.34 -0.95
C PRO A 236 16.48 -27.26 -0.75
N ARG A 237 15.74 -27.86 -1.69
CA ARG A 237 14.28 -27.99 -1.67
C ARG A 237 13.85 -28.94 -0.55
N PRO A 238 12.79 -28.62 0.21
CA PRO A 238 12.21 -29.53 1.19
C PRO A 238 11.59 -30.75 0.48
N THR A 239 11.72 -31.91 1.11
CA THR A 239 11.29 -33.19 0.57
C THR A 239 9.78 -33.38 0.74
N THR A 240 9.25 -34.41 0.08
CA THR A 240 7.83 -34.78 0.11
C THR A 240 7.33 -35.17 1.51
N GLU A 241 8.22 -35.59 2.42
CA GLU A 241 7.87 -35.93 3.80
C GLU A 241 7.56 -34.70 4.66
N ASP A 242 8.24 -33.56 4.43
CA ASP A 242 7.98 -32.30 5.14
C ASP A 242 6.57 -31.75 4.88
N LYS A 243 5.98 -32.09 3.72
CA LYS A 243 4.62 -31.70 3.36
C LYS A 243 3.57 -32.57 4.03
N ALA A 244 3.86 -33.85 4.27
CA ALA A 244 2.94 -34.78 4.91
C ALA A 244 2.82 -34.54 6.42
N ALA A 245 3.91 -34.15 7.08
CA ALA A 245 3.91 -33.81 8.52
C ALA A 245 3.04 -32.57 8.83
N LYS A 246 2.99 -31.58 7.93
CA LYS A 246 2.15 -30.37 8.11
C LYS A 246 0.65 -30.63 8.02
N MET A 247 0.20 -31.73 7.42
CA MET A 247 -1.24 -32.05 7.33
C MET A 247 -1.80 -32.76 8.58
N ARG A 248 -0.97 -33.24 9.51
CA ARG A 248 -1.46 -34.09 10.62
C ARG A 248 -1.83 -33.34 11.92
N HIS A 249 -1.57 -32.03 12.03
CA HIS A 249 -1.76 -31.29 13.29
C HIS A 249 -2.49 -29.93 13.18
N GLY A 250 -3.46 -29.78 12.27
CA GLY A 250 -4.25 -28.55 12.13
C GLY A 250 -5.75 -28.77 12.24
N VAL A 251 -6.36 -28.22 13.28
CA VAL A 251 -7.81 -28.18 13.53
C VAL A 251 -8.56 -27.63 12.31
N ALA A 252 -9.40 -28.48 11.72
CA ALA A 252 -10.35 -28.10 10.69
C ALA A 252 -11.52 -27.34 11.32
N MET A 253 -11.38 -26.02 11.49
CA MET A 253 -12.53 -25.14 11.69
C MET A 253 -13.12 -24.80 10.32
N GLU A 254 -14.43 -25.01 10.18
CA GLU A 254 -15.13 -24.97 8.90
C GLU A 254 -15.17 -23.56 8.29
N ARG A 255 -14.58 -23.43 7.10
CA ARG A 255 -14.60 -22.25 6.23
C ARG A 255 -16.02 -21.81 5.82
N SER A 256 -17.05 -22.61 6.13
CA SER A 256 -18.45 -22.43 5.71
C SER A 256 -19.24 -21.50 6.64
N GLU A 257 -19.02 -21.54 7.95
CA GLU A 257 -19.71 -20.70 8.93
C GLU A 257 -19.19 -19.25 8.88
N PHE A 258 -17.88 -19.09 8.68
CA PHE A 258 -17.22 -17.79 8.53
C PHE A 258 -17.79 -16.94 7.37
N VAL A 259 -18.22 -17.57 6.28
CA VAL A 259 -18.80 -16.87 5.12
C VAL A 259 -20.25 -16.46 5.39
N LYS A 260 -21.01 -17.23 6.17
CA LYS A 260 -22.43 -16.97 6.44
C LYS A 260 -22.68 -15.81 7.39
N GLU A 261 -21.86 -15.63 8.42
CA GLU A 261 -22.09 -14.57 9.42
C GLU A 261 -21.54 -13.19 9.02
N ARG A 262 -20.49 -13.13 8.18
CA ARG A 262 -19.81 -11.86 7.83
C ARG A 262 -20.27 -11.18 6.55
N LEU A 263 -20.87 -11.92 5.62
CA LEU A 263 -21.37 -11.38 4.36
C LEU A 263 -22.39 -10.23 4.57
N PRO A 264 -23.32 -10.29 5.54
CA PRO A 264 -24.32 -9.23 5.75
C PRO A 264 -23.71 -7.88 6.16
N HIS A 265 -22.69 -7.87 7.02
CA HIS A 265 -22.05 -6.62 7.48
C HIS A 265 -21.16 -5.97 6.41
N MET A 266 -20.47 -6.77 5.58
CA MET A 266 -19.74 -6.22 4.43
C MET A 266 -20.69 -5.71 3.34
N ILE A 267 -21.80 -6.41 3.06
CA ILE A 267 -22.82 -5.95 2.11
C ILE A 267 -23.44 -4.63 2.58
N GLY A 268 -23.76 -4.49 3.87
CA GLY A 268 -24.32 -3.24 4.42
C GLY A 268 -23.37 -2.04 4.32
N SER A 269 -22.07 -2.26 4.53
CA SER A 269 -21.05 -1.21 4.40
C SER A 269 -20.83 -0.77 2.95
N VAL A 270 -20.81 -1.71 1.99
CA VAL A 270 -20.67 -1.40 0.56
C VAL A 270 -21.94 -0.76 -0.01
N ALA A 271 -23.12 -1.16 0.45
CA ALA A 271 -24.39 -0.58 0.01
C ALA A 271 -24.51 0.94 0.32
N ALA A 272 -23.87 1.41 1.38
CA ALA A 272 -23.88 2.82 1.77
C ALA A 272 -23.05 3.73 0.82
N TRP A 273 -22.26 3.17 -0.11
CA TRP A 273 -21.33 3.94 -0.95
C TRP A 273 -21.96 4.32 -2.30
N GLY A 274 -23.21 3.93 -2.52
CA GLY A 274 -23.83 4.02 -3.84
C GLY A 274 -23.15 3.10 -4.85
N SER A 275 -23.75 2.96 -6.03
CA SER A 275 -23.08 2.30 -7.15
C SER A 275 -22.11 3.29 -7.81
N TRP A 276 -21.01 2.80 -8.38
CA TRP A 276 -20.07 3.60 -9.18
C TRP A 276 -19.78 2.93 -10.53
N CYS A 277 -19.38 3.70 -11.53
CA CYS A 277 -18.94 3.11 -12.79
C CYS A 277 -17.61 2.38 -12.63
N ALA A 278 -17.52 1.10 -13.00
CA ALA A 278 -16.29 0.30 -12.92
C ALA A 278 -15.12 0.84 -13.77
N VAL A 279 -15.41 1.69 -14.78
CA VAL A 279 -14.40 2.27 -15.68
C VAL A 279 -13.97 3.66 -15.25
N CYS A 280 -14.91 4.58 -14.99
CA CYS A 280 -14.58 5.98 -14.72
C CYS A 280 -14.81 6.41 -13.26
N ILE A 281 -15.22 5.50 -12.38
CA ILE A 281 -15.40 5.70 -10.92
C ILE A 281 -16.45 6.75 -10.54
N ARG A 282 -17.12 7.37 -11.52
CA ARG A 282 -18.23 8.31 -11.30
C ARG A 282 -19.42 7.65 -10.59
N GLN A 283 -20.02 8.41 -9.69
CA GLN A 283 -21.23 8.05 -8.94
C GLN A 283 -22.47 8.82 -9.44
N ASP A 284 -22.26 9.82 -10.29
CA ASP A 284 -23.31 10.66 -10.86
C ASP A 284 -23.98 10.01 -12.08
N GLY A 285 -25.30 10.19 -12.17
CA GLY A 285 -26.13 9.74 -13.29
C GLY A 285 -26.70 8.32 -13.16
N PRO A 286 -27.58 7.93 -14.09
CA PRO A 286 -28.18 6.61 -14.09
C PRO A 286 -27.13 5.54 -14.45
N LEU A 287 -26.70 4.77 -13.46
CA LEU A 287 -25.80 3.64 -13.66
C LEU A 287 -26.56 2.39 -14.08
N GLN A 288 -26.04 1.70 -15.09
CA GLN A 288 -26.57 0.44 -15.60
C GLN A 288 -25.79 -0.74 -15.01
N ARG A 289 -26.50 -1.69 -14.39
CA ARG A 289 -25.90 -2.94 -13.91
C ARG A 289 -25.62 -3.89 -15.06
N CYS A 290 -24.52 -4.63 -14.97
CA CYS A 290 -24.22 -5.71 -15.91
C CYS A 290 -25.37 -6.73 -15.96
N GLY A 291 -25.95 -6.97 -17.13
CA GLY A 291 -27.08 -7.90 -17.26
C GLY A 291 -26.76 -9.36 -16.88
N GLY A 292 -25.48 -9.77 -16.97
CA GLY A 292 -25.03 -11.14 -16.68
C GLY A 292 -24.87 -11.44 -15.19
N CYS A 293 -24.09 -10.62 -14.48
CA CYS A 293 -23.80 -10.84 -13.06
C CYS A 293 -24.67 -9.97 -12.14
N GLY A 294 -25.14 -8.80 -12.59
CA GLY A 294 -25.86 -7.83 -11.76
C GLY A 294 -25.00 -7.07 -10.74
N TRP A 295 -23.69 -7.36 -10.68
CA TRP A 295 -22.77 -6.78 -9.70
C TRP A 295 -22.10 -5.49 -10.17
N GLU A 296 -21.47 -5.51 -11.34
CA GLU A 296 -20.77 -4.32 -11.85
C GLU A 296 -21.76 -3.29 -12.41
N THR A 297 -21.44 -2.01 -12.22
CA THR A 297 -22.21 -0.88 -12.72
C THR A 297 -21.41 -0.01 -13.69
N TYR A 298 -22.09 0.55 -14.69
CA TYR A 298 -21.47 1.35 -15.74
C TYR A 298 -22.31 2.59 -16.05
N CYS A 299 -21.67 3.69 -16.49
CA CYS A 299 -22.39 4.85 -17.01
C CYS A 299 -23.21 4.53 -18.27
N GLY A 300 -22.85 3.45 -18.99
CA GLY A 300 -23.53 3.01 -20.19
C GLY A 300 -22.79 1.86 -20.88
N LYS A 301 -23.28 1.48 -22.06
CA LYS A 301 -22.78 0.32 -22.81
C LYS A 301 -21.35 0.46 -23.31
N GLU A 302 -20.89 1.69 -23.56
CA GLU A 302 -19.48 1.95 -23.93
C GLU A 302 -18.52 1.51 -22.82
N HIS A 303 -18.75 1.93 -21.57
CA HIS A 303 -17.92 1.53 -20.44
C HIS A 303 -18.05 0.03 -20.14
N GLN A 304 -19.24 -0.55 -20.30
CA GLN A 304 -19.41 -2.00 -20.18
C GLN A 304 -18.59 -2.77 -21.23
N ASN A 305 -18.56 -2.30 -22.48
CA ASN A 305 -17.78 -2.93 -23.55
C ASN A 305 -16.28 -2.75 -23.33
N ALA A 306 -15.83 -1.57 -22.87
CA ALA A 306 -14.44 -1.29 -22.57
C ALA A 306 -13.89 -2.19 -21.44
N ASP A 307 -14.71 -2.44 -20.42
CA ASP A 307 -14.37 -3.33 -19.31
C ASP A 307 -14.53 -4.83 -19.65
N TRP A 308 -15.21 -5.17 -20.76
CA TRP A 308 -15.60 -6.55 -21.04
C TRP A 308 -14.43 -7.52 -21.14
N GLU A 309 -13.28 -7.10 -21.68
CA GLU A 309 -12.08 -7.93 -21.79
C GLU A 309 -11.64 -8.47 -20.41
N TYR A 310 -11.70 -7.63 -19.38
CA TYR A 310 -11.32 -7.96 -18.01
C TYR A 310 -12.48 -8.62 -17.25
N HIS A 311 -13.68 -8.07 -17.40
CA HIS A 311 -14.87 -8.49 -16.67
C HIS A 311 -15.40 -9.87 -17.09
N LYS A 312 -15.27 -10.26 -18.36
CA LYS A 312 -15.93 -11.45 -18.94
C LYS A 312 -15.68 -12.74 -18.17
N SER A 313 -14.44 -12.99 -17.76
CA SER A 313 -14.06 -14.22 -17.07
C SER A 313 -14.72 -14.33 -15.68
N TRP A 314 -14.76 -13.22 -14.95
CA TRP A 314 -15.39 -13.09 -13.65
C TRP A 314 -16.93 -13.11 -13.77
N CYS A 315 -17.49 -12.39 -14.74
CA CYS A 315 -18.92 -12.33 -15.02
C CYS A 315 -19.53 -13.71 -15.25
N LYS A 316 -18.84 -14.56 -16.03
CA LYS A 316 -19.28 -15.94 -16.29
C LYS A 316 -19.36 -16.80 -15.03
N LYS A 317 -18.40 -16.63 -14.11
CA LYS A 317 -18.36 -17.39 -12.85
C LYS A 317 -19.37 -16.90 -11.83
N ASN A 318 -19.77 -15.63 -11.92
CA ASN A 318 -20.65 -14.96 -10.96
C ASN A 318 -21.97 -14.51 -11.62
N ARG A 319 -22.49 -15.32 -12.54
CA ARG A 319 -23.80 -15.05 -13.14
C ARG A 319 -24.86 -15.01 -12.05
N LYS A 320 -25.81 -14.08 -12.17
CA LYS A 320 -26.97 -14.05 -11.28
C LYS A 320 -27.72 -15.38 -11.41
N SER A 321 -28.03 -16.02 -10.29
CA SER A 321 -28.89 -17.21 -10.31
C SER A 321 -30.25 -16.78 -10.83
N THR A 322 -30.72 -17.38 -11.91
CA THR A 322 -32.11 -17.26 -12.34
C THR A 322 -32.98 -18.05 -11.36
N SER A 323 -33.20 -17.49 -10.17
CA SER A 323 -34.28 -17.94 -9.29
C SER A 323 -35.58 -17.64 -10.02
N SER A 324 -36.12 -18.68 -10.66
CA SER A 324 -37.40 -18.69 -11.36
C SER A 324 -38.50 -19.03 -10.36
#